data_AF-A0A3N5Z5P5-F1
#
_entry.id   AF-A0A3N5Z5P5-F1
#
_cell.length_a   1.000
_cell.length_b   1.000
_cell.length_c   1.000
_cell.angle_alpha   90.00
_cell.angle_beta   90.00
_cell.angle_gamma   90.00
#
_symmetry.space_group_name_H-M   'P 1'
#
loop_
_entity.id
_entity.type
_entity.pdbx_description
1 polymer ?
#
loop_
_entity_poly.entity_id
_entity_poly.type
_entity_poly.pdbx_seq_one_letter_code
_entity_poly.pdbx_strand_id
1 'polypeptide(L)'
;VADHLVLTRHLFGPVAFVYAKYLWDKLSPQEQAQIQEAATMARDVERALAPVREKEALEFLEEKGMTIHSIDREVFVKASEQLQDEWAARNGATDLLRMIRETR
;
A
#
# COMPACT_ATOMS: atom_id res chain seq x y z
N VAL A 1 -4.17 -10.82 -21.95
CA VAL A 1 -3.21 -10.59 -23.06
C VAL A 1 -1.79 -10.30 -22.56
N ALA A 2 -1.42 -10.68 -21.34
CA ALA A 2 -0.05 -10.62 -20.84
C ALA A 2 0.28 -11.98 -20.20
N ASP A 3 1.41 -12.56 -20.58
CA ASP A 3 1.75 -13.96 -20.23
C ASP A 3 2.83 -14.05 -19.15
N HIS A 4 3.46 -12.92 -18.80
CA HIS A 4 4.53 -12.83 -17.83
C HIS A 4 4.25 -11.77 -16.76
N LEU A 5 4.51 -12.12 -15.51
CA LEU A 5 4.49 -11.20 -14.37
C LEU A 5 5.86 -11.21 -13.70
N VAL A 6 6.47 -10.05 -13.51
CA VAL A 6 7.71 -9.91 -12.74
C VAL A 6 7.39 -9.25 -11.41
N LEU A 7 7.70 -9.92 -10.30
CA LEU A 7 7.46 -9.45 -8.94
C LEU A 7 8.48 -8.38 -8.52
N THR A 8 8.45 -7.25 -9.21
CA THR A 8 9.30 -6.08 -8.95
C THR A 8 9.03 -5.45 -7.58
N ARG A 9 7.79 -5.54 -7.08
CA ARG A 9 7.36 -4.97 -5.79
C ARG A 9 7.79 -3.50 -5.63
N HIS A 10 7.73 -2.73 -6.73
CA HIS A 10 8.27 -1.37 -6.83
C HIS A 10 7.38 -0.30 -6.19
N LEU A 11 6.15 -0.66 -5.82
CA LEU A 11 5.21 0.23 -5.15
C LEU A 11 4.40 -0.55 -4.11
N PHE A 12 4.40 -0.04 -2.88
CA PHE A 12 3.41 -0.40 -1.86
C PHE A 12 2.50 0.80 -1.67
N GLY A 13 1.32 0.78 -2.32
CA GLY A 13 0.38 1.88 -2.29
C GLY A 13 -0.49 1.83 -1.03
N PRO A 14 -0.36 2.77 -0.08
CA PRO A 14 -1.30 2.83 1.04
C PRO A 14 -2.69 3.24 0.52
N VAL A 15 -3.72 2.56 1.02
CA VAL A 15 -5.12 2.94 0.79
C VAL A 15 -5.69 3.45 2.10
N ALA A 16 -6.43 4.55 2.03
CA ALA A 16 -7.08 5.15 3.19
C ALA A 16 -8.59 5.00 3.09
N PHE A 17 -9.23 4.60 4.20
CA PHE A 17 -10.66 4.80 4.37
C PHE A 17 -10.90 6.29 4.63
N VAL A 18 -11.66 6.94 3.75
CA VAL A 18 -11.94 8.39 3.82
C VAL A 18 -13.43 8.64 3.97
N TYR A 19 -13.76 9.62 4.79
CA TYR A 19 -15.14 10.08 5.00
C TYR A 19 -15.24 11.58 4.70
N ALA A 20 -16.35 11.99 4.08
CA ALA A 20 -16.56 13.38 3.73
C ALA A 20 -16.64 14.26 4.99
N LYS A 21 -15.68 15.17 5.16
CA LYS A 21 -15.57 16.00 6.38
C LYS A 21 -16.85 16.75 6.74
N TYR A 22 -17.54 17.34 5.76
CA TYR A 22 -18.77 18.11 6.02
C TYR A 22 -19.94 17.23 6.50
N LEU A 23 -19.92 15.92 6.25
CA LEU A 23 -20.86 14.96 6.81
C LEU A 23 -20.38 14.48 8.18
N TRP A 24 -19.08 14.25 8.33
CA TRP A 24 -18.47 13.85 9.60
C TRP A 24 -18.77 14.85 10.72
N ASP A 25 -18.62 16.14 10.41
CA ASP A 25 -18.83 17.24 11.36
C ASP A 25 -20.30 17.37 11.81
N LYS A 26 -21.25 16.68 11.14
CA LYS A 26 -22.67 16.65 11.52
C LYS A 26 -23.03 15.47 12.43
N LEU A 27 -22.13 14.51 12.58
CA LEU A 27 -22.33 13.34 13.44
C LEU A 27 -22.11 13.71 14.90
N SER A 28 -22.85 13.05 15.79
CA SER A 28 -22.58 13.10 17.22
C SER A 28 -21.23 12.45 17.54
N PRO A 29 -20.61 12.77 18.69
CA PRO A 29 -19.38 12.12 19.13
C PRO A 29 -19.48 10.59 19.20
N GLN A 30 -20.67 10.07 19.55
CA GLN A 30 -20.91 8.63 19.61
C GLN A 30 -20.91 7.99 18.21
N GLU A 31 -21.58 8.61 17.23
CA GLU A 31 -21.57 8.12 15.84
C GLU A 31 -20.17 8.19 15.22
N GLN A 32 -19.42 9.26 15.48
CA GLN A 32 -18.02 9.38 15.05
C GLN A 32 -17.17 8.23 15.62
N ALA A 33 -17.31 7.94 16.92
CA ALA A 33 -16.59 6.85 17.57
C ALA A 33 -16.93 5.48 16.95
N GLN A 34 -18.22 5.22 16.68
CA GLN A 34 -18.67 3.97 16.06
C GLN A 34 -18.12 3.78 14.64
N ILE A 35 -18.13 4.83 13.82
CA ILE A 35 -17.54 4.75 12.47
C ILE A 35 -16.04 4.53 12.54
N GLN A 36 -15.34 5.22 13.47
CA GLN A 36 -13.90 5.05 13.64
C GLN A 36 -13.54 3.63 14.10
N GLU A 37 -14.32 3.05 15.01
CA GLU A 37 -14.16 1.67 15.46
C GLU A 37 -14.36 0.69 14.29
N ALA A 38 -15.44 0.84 13.53
CA ALA A 38 -15.73 0.01 12.36
C ALA A 38 -14.65 0.13 11.27
N ALA A 39 -14.15 1.34 11.00
CA ALA A 39 -13.07 1.57 10.04
C ALA A 39 -11.75 0.93 10.50
N THR A 40 -11.46 0.96 11.81
CA THR A 40 -10.27 0.32 12.39
C THR A 40 -10.37 -1.20 12.29
N MET A 41 -11.53 -1.77 12.62
CA MET A 41 -11.79 -3.20 12.43
C MET A 41 -11.63 -3.61 10.96
N ALA A 42 -12.23 -2.86 10.04
CA ALA A 42 -12.15 -3.13 8.62
C ALA A 42 -10.71 -3.08 8.09
N ARG A 43 -9.91 -2.09 8.53
CA ARG A 43 -8.48 -2.00 8.22
C ARG A 43 -7.75 -3.28 8.67
N ASP A 44 -7.98 -3.73 9.89
CA ASP A 44 -7.26 -4.89 10.43
C ASP A 44 -7.62 -6.19 9.71
N VAL A 45 -8.91 -6.35 9.37
CA VAL A 45 -9.38 -7.47 8.55
C VAL A 45 -8.78 -7.43 7.14
N GLU A 46 -8.80 -6.26 6.48
CA GLU A 46 -8.21 -6.10 5.15
C GLU A 46 -6.71 -6.41 5.16
N ARG A 47 -5.96 -5.87 6.13
CA ARG A 47 -4.52 -6.12 6.28
C ARG A 47 -4.20 -7.59 6.48
N ALA A 48 -5.03 -8.30 7.25
CA ALA A 48 -4.86 -9.74 7.46
C ALA A 48 -5.18 -10.56 6.18
N LEU A 49 -6.15 -10.12 5.38
CA LEU A 49 -6.55 -10.80 4.15
C LEU A 49 -5.62 -10.51 2.97
N ALA A 50 -4.98 -9.34 2.91
CA ALA A 50 -4.13 -8.92 1.81
C ALA A 50 -3.08 -9.98 1.37
N PRO A 51 -2.24 -10.56 2.27
CA PRO A 51 -1.27 -11.58 1.87
C PRO A 51 -1.93 -12.89 1.41
N VAL A 52 -3.10 -13.24 1.98
CA VAL A 52 -3.86 -14.43 1.58
C VAL A 52 -4.36 -14.26 0.14
N ARG A 53 -4.95 -13.11 -0.17
CA ARG A 53 -5.46 -12.79 -1.50
C ARG A 53 -4.34 -12.59 -2.54
N GLU A 54 -3.19 -12.03 -2.15
CA GLU A 54 -2.01 -11.98 -3.03
C GLU A 54 -1.60 -13.39 -3.43
N LYS A 55 -1.48 -14.31 -2.47
CA LYS A 55 -1.13 -15.71 -2.74
C LYS A 55 -2.15 -16.41 -3.65
N GLU A 56 -3.43 -16.35 -3.30
CA GLU A 56 -4.51 -16.95 -4.11
C GLU A 56 -4.51 -16.41 -5.55
N ALA A 57 -4.27 -15.11 -5.74
CA ALA A 57 -4.22 -14.50 -7.05
C ALA A 57 -3.00 -14.96 -7.87
N LEU A 58 -1.82 -15.09 -7.26
CA LEU A 58 -0.62 -15.57 -7.94
C LEU A 58 -0.79 -17.05 -8.35
N GLU A 59 -1.30 -17.90 -7.47
CA GLU A 59 -1.58 -19.31 -7.77
C GLU A 59 -2.59 -19.44 -8.93
N PHE A 60 -3.68 -18.67 -8.89
CA PHE A 60 -4.66 -18.64 -9.98
C PHE A 60 -4.04 -18.23 -11.32
N LEU A 61 -3.15 -17.23 -11.32
CA LEU A 61 -2.49 -16.77 -12.55
C LEU A 61 -1.57 -17.86 -13.12
N GLU A 62 -0.81 -18.56 -12.29
CA GLU A 62 0.03 -19.70 -12.71
C GLU A 62 -0.81 -20.84 -13.29
N GLU A 63 -1.93 -21.20 -12.66
CA GLU A 63 -2.87 -22.21 -13.17
C GLU A 63 -3.45 -21.84 -14.54
N LYS A 64 -3.59 -20.54 -14.82
CA LYS A 64 -4.02 -20.02 -16.12
C LYS A 64 -2.88 -19.90 -17.15
N GLY A 65 -1.68 -20.35 -16.81
CA GLY A 65 -0.53 -20.39 -17.70
C GLY A 65 0.35 -19.13 -17.69
N MET A 66 0.13 -18.20 -16.76
CA MET A 66 1.04 -17.06 -16.59
C MET A 66 2.35 -17.52 -15.97
N THR A 67 3.48 -17.06 -16.51
CA THR A 67 4.79 -17.30 -15.90
C THR A 67 5.15 -16.16 -14.95
N ILE A 68 5.36 -16.49 -13.67
CA ILE A 68 5.71 -15.53 -12.64
C ILE A 68 7.21 -15.58 -12.37
N HIS A 69 7.86 -14.42 -12.38
CA HIS A 69 9.31 -14.25 -12.18
C HIS A 69 9.61 -13.49 -10.90
N SER A 70 10.58 -13.98 -10.14
CA SER A 70 11.23 -13.22 -9.06
C SER A 70 12.53 -12.59 -9.55
N ILE A 71 12.91 -11.47 -8.95
CA ILE A 71 14.15 -10.75 -9.27
C ILE A 71 14.86 -10.31 -8.00
N ASP A 72 16.18 -10.11 -8.10
CA ASP A 72 16.88 -9.26 -7.14
C ASP A 72 16.41 -7.81 -7.34
N ARG A 73 15.83 -7.24 -6.28
CA ARG A 73 15.23 -5.90 -6.31
C ARG A 73 16.21 -4.81 -5.95
N GLU A 74 17.39 -5.14 -5.44
CA GLU A 74 18.35 -4.17 -4.88
C GLU A 74 18.76 -3.10 -5.90
N VAL A 75 18.95 -3.50 -7.16
CA VAL A 75 19.30 -2.57 -8.26
C VAL A 75 18.17 -1.56 -8.51
N PHE A 76 16.92 -1.99 -8.44
CA PHE A 76 15.75 -1.11 -8.63
C PHE A 76 15.53 -0.19 -7.43
N VAL A 77 15.76 -0.69 -6.21
CA VAL A 77 15.71 0.12 -4.99
C VAL A 77 16.71 1.27 -5.10
N LYS A 78 17.99 0.98 -5.35
CA LYS A 78 19.05 1.99 -5.50
C LYS A 78 18.77 2.99 -6.62
N ALA A 79 18.31 2.50 -7.77
CA ALA A 79 17.96 3.37 -8.89
C ALA A 79 16.82 4.35 -8.57
N SER A 80 15.97 4.03 -7.59
CA SER A 80 14.84 4.87 -7.19
C SER A 80 15.17 5.91 -6.11
N GLU A 81 16.27 5.75 -5.37
CA GLU A 81 16.60 6.57 -4.19
C GLU A 81 16.71 8.06 -4.54
N GLN A 82 17.45 8.40 -5.61
CA GLN A 82 17.61 9.78 -6.04
C GLN A 82 16.26 10.43 -6.38
N LEU A 83 15.39 9.70 -7.08
CA LEU A 83 14.06 10.19 -7.44
C LEU A 83 13.20 10.43 -6.19
N GLN A 84 13.27 9.53 -5.20
CA GLN A 84 12.56 9.69 -3.94
C GLN A 84 13.05 10.93 -3.18
N ASP A 85 14.37 11.15 -3.13
CA ASP A 85 14.98 12.28 -2.45
C ASP A 85 14.60 13.61 -3.10
N GLU A 86 14.70 13.70 -4.44
CA GLU A 86 14.29 14.89 -5.21
C GLU A 86 12.80 15.18 -5.05
N TRP A 87 11.97 14.14 -5.09
CA TRP A 87 10.53 14.28 -4.89
C TRP A 87 10.22 14.76 -3.46
N ALA A 88 10.86 14.18 -2.45
CA ALA A 88 10.65 14.58 -1.06
C ALA A 88 11.09 16.02 -0.82
N ALA A 89 12.24 16.42 -1.34
CA ALA A 89 12.72 17.80 -1.25
C ALA A 89 11.75 18.79 -1.92
N ARG A 90 11.27 18.47 -3.12
CA ARG A 90 10.30 19.31 -3.85
C ARG A 90 8.98 19.50 -3.11
N ASN A 91 8.55 18.50 -2.33
CA ASN A 91 7.27 18.49 -1.63
C ASN A 91 7.40 18.79 -0.12
N GLY A 92 8.57 19.20 0.37
CA GLY A 92 8.79 19.47 1.80
C GLY A 92 8.65 18.24 2.70
N ALA A 93 8.88 17.04 2.15
CA ALA A 93 8.67 15.75 2.82
C ALA A 93 9.98 15.03 3.19
N THR A 94 11.14 15.71 3.14
CA THR A 94 12.45 15.09 3.41
C THR A 94 12.52 14.42 4.80
N ASP A 95 12.01 15.09 5.84
CA ASP A 95 11.96 14.50 7.18
C ASP A 95 11.04 13.29 7.25
N LEU A 96 9.91 13.31 6.54
CA LEU A 96 8.98 12.18 6.47
C LEU A 96 9.62 10.99 5.74
N LEU A 97 10.30 11.24 4.62
CA LEU A 97 11.04 10.19 3.90
C LEU A 97 12.12 9.55 4.78
N ARG A 98 12.85 10.35 5.57
CA ARG A 98 13.81 9.83 6.56
C ARG A 98 13.12 8.92 7.58
N MET A 99 12.01 9.36 8.18
CA MET A 99 11.26 8.54 9.15
C MET A 99 10.77 7.23 8.54
N ILE A 100 10.28 7.26 7.29
CA ILE A 100 9.84 6.04 6.59
C ILE A 100 11.01 5.05 6.43
N ARG A 101 12.19 5.52 6.02
CA ARG A 101 13.38 4.66 5.84
C ARG A 101 13.93 4.11 7.17
N GLU A 102 13.73 4.82 8.27
CA GLU A 102 14.15 4.39 9.61
C GLU A 102 13.15 3.43 10.28
N THR A 103 11.91 3.38 9.78
CA THR A 103 10.88 2.48 10.30
C THR A 103 11.18 1.05 9.84
N ARG A 104 11.34 0.14 10.81
CA ARG A 104 11.52 -1.30 10.57
C ARG A 104 10.21 -2.04 10.40
#